data_AF-A0A1H6JY30-F1
#
_entry.id   AF-A0A1H6JY30-F1
#
_cell.length_a   1.000
_cell.length_b   1.000
_cell.length_c   1.000
_cell.angle_alpha   90.00
_cell.angle_beta   90.00
_cell.angle_gamma   90.00
#
_symmetry.space_group_name_H-M   'P 1'
#
loop_
_entity.id
_entity.type
_entity.pdbx_description
1 polymer ?
#
loop_
_entity_poly.entity_id
_entity_poly.type
_entity_poly.pdbx_seq_one_letter_code
_entity_poly.pdbx_strand_id
1 'polypeptide(L)'
;MKRRMIRAIILFIITFIALLVFIALYVDETKRVQETYRKQYKVNLTKVIEDIDSYKNGEGDHDLRYMRIVSDMSGANSFAFLIDKFNDKQIIINELTTCTMKYPEQMKEKLDDMRQALSDILDDVDKGYEEAAAVVSSVDKKGY
;
A
#
# COMPACT_ATOMS: atom_id res chain seq x y z
N MET A 1 37.18 -37.79 -24.28
CA MET A 1 36.88 -37.33 -22.90
C MET A 1 36.73 -38.52 -21.96
N LYS A 2 37.32 -38.50 -20.75
CA LYS A 2 37.12 -39.56 -19.74
C LYS A 2 35.64 -39.62 -19.34
N ARG A 3 35.05 -40.82 -19.17
CA ARG A 3 33.61 -41.02 -18.84
C ARG A 3 33.13 -40.18 -17.64
N ARG A 4 34.00 -39.92 -16.66
CA ARG A 4 33.72 -39.05 -15.51
C ARG A 4 33.46 -37.59 -15.91
N MET A 5 34.19 -37.07 -16.89
CA MET A 5 34.03 -35.70 -17.39
C MET A 5 32.73 -35.53 -18.19
N ILE A 6 32.32 -36.54 -18.96
CA ILE A 6 31.02 -36.55 -19.63
C ILE A 6 29.88 -36.48 -18.61
N ARG A 7 29.94 -37.29 -17.54
CA ARG A 7 28.94 -37.27 -16.45
C ARG A 7 28.88 -35.91 -15.75
N ALA A 8 30.04 -35.30 -15.48
CA ALA A 8 30.10 -33.97 -14.87
C ALA A 8 29.46 -32.89 -15.75
N ILE A 9 29.71 -32.92 -17.06
CA ILE A 9 29.09 -31.99 -18.02
C ILE A 9 27.58 -32.17 -18.07
N ILE A 10 27.08 -33.41 -18.11
CA ILE A 10 25.64 -33.68 -18.11
C ILE A 10 24.99 -33.16 -16.82
N LEU A 11 25.59 -33.45 -15.66
CA LEU A 11 25.09 -32.95 -14.38
C LEU A 11 25.07 -31.42 -14.35
N PHE A 12 26.14 -30.78 -14.82
CA PHE A 12 26.22 -29.32 -14.92
C PHE A 12 25.08 -28.74 -15.76
N ILE A 13 24.83 -29.31 -16.95
CA ILE A 13 23.74 -28.87 -17.84
C ILE A 13 22.38 -29.02 -17.14
N ILE A 14 22.12 -30.16 -16.48
CA ILE A 14 20.85 -30.38 -15.76
C ILE A 14 20.68 -29.35 -14.63
N THR A 15 21.71 -29.14 -13.81
CA THR A 15 21.65 -28.14 -12.74
C THR A 15 21.51 -26.72 -13.27
N PHE A 16 22.12 -26.40 -14.41
CA PHE A 16 22.01 -25.09 -15.03
C PHE A 16 20.59 -24.84 -15.55
N ILE A 17 19.98 -25.84 -16.20
CA ILE A 17 18.58 -25.76 -16.63
C ILE A 17 17.66 -25.60 -15.41
N ALA A 18 17.87 -26.38 -14.35
CA ALA A 18 17.08 -26.27 -13.12
C ALA A 18 17.18 -24.85 -12.52
N LEU A 19 18.38 -24.28 -12.44
CA LEU A 19 18.60 -22.92 -11.95
C LEU A 19 17.82 -21.89 -12.78
N LEU A 20 17.87 -21.99 -14.11
CA LEU A 20 17.12 -21.08 -15.00
C LEU A 20 15.60 -21.18 -14.78
N VAL A 21 15.08 -22.40 -14.60
CA VAL A 21 13.67 -22.62 -14.27
C VAL A 21 13.31 -21.99 -12.92
N PHE A 22 14.14 -22.16 -11.90
CA PHE A 22 13.90 -21.53 -10.59
C PHE A 22 13.91 -20.01 -10.66
N ILE A 23 14.84 -19.41 -11.41
CA ILE A 23 14.88 -17.95 -11.61
C ILE A 23 13.59 -17.48 -12.31
N ALA A 24 13.15 -18.18 -13.35
CA ALA A 24 11.92 -17.83 -14.06
C ALA A 24 10.68 -17.91 -13.14
N LEU A 25 10.55 -19.00 -12.37
CA LEU A 25 9.47 -19.17 -11.39
C LEU A 25 9.50 -18.10 -10.30
N TYR A 26 10.70 -17.75 -9.81
CA TYR A 26 10.86 -16.70 -8.80
C TYR A 26 10.40 -15.34 -9.33
N VAL A 27 10.77 -14.99 -10.57
CA VAL A 27 10.34 -13.72 -11.20
C VAL A 27 8.83 -13.69 -11.40
N ASP A 28 8.24 -14.80 -11.86
CA ASP A 28 6.78 -14.92 -12.05
C ASP A 28 6.03 -14.78 -10.72
N GLU A 29 6.47 -15.50 -9.70
CA GLU A 29 5.88 -15.42 -8.35
C GLU A 29 6.00 -14.02 -7.76
N THR A 30 7.17 -13.38 -7.91
CA THR A 30 7.39 -12.01 -7.43
C THR A 30 6.41 -11.03 -8.07
N LYS A 31 6.16 -11.14 -9.38
CA LYS A 31 5.16 -10.29 -10.06
C LYS A 31 3.76 -10.52 -9.52
N ARG A 32 3.34 -11.78 -9.38
CA ARG A 32 2.01 -12.14 -8.85
C ARG A 32 1.79 -11.62 -7.43
N VAL A 33 2.81 -11.73 -6.59
CA VAL A 33 2.78 -11.20 -5.22
C VAL A 33 2.65 -9.67 -5.22
N GLN A 34 3.41 -8.98 -6.06
CA GLN A 34 3.33 -7.52 -6.19
C GLN A 34 1.97 -7.03 -6.71
N GLU A 35 1.37 -7.74 -7.68
CA GLU A 35 0.00 -7.47 -8.13
C GLU A 35 -1.01 -7.65 -6.97
N THR A 36 -0.81 -8.68 -6.15
CA THR A 36 -1.67 -8.93 -4.99
C THR A 36 -1.55 -7.80 -3.96
N TYR A 37 -0.34 -7.35 -3.65
CA TYR A 37 -0.13 -6.22 -2.74
C TYR A 37 -0.78 -4.94 -3.25
N ARG A 38 -0.63 -4.62 -4.54
CA ARG A 38 -1.29 -3.45 -5.16
C ARG A 38 -2.81 -3.55 -5.09
N LYS A 39 -3.37 -4.75 -5.34
CA LYS A 39 -4.81 -4.99 -5.23
C LYS A 39 -5.29 -4.78 -3.80
N GLN A 40 -4.61 -5.36 -2.81
CA GLN A 40 -4.99 -5.22 -1.41
C GLN A 40 -4.83 -3.78 -0.91
N TYR A 41 -3.79 -3.07 -1.35
CA TYR A 41 -3.64 -1.64 -1.11
C TYR A 41 -4.87 -0.86 -1.60
N LYS A 42 -5.27 -1.03 -2.87
CA LYS A 42 -6.47 -0.37 -3.42
C LYS A 42 -7.74 -0.76 -2.65
N VAL A 43 -7.93 -2.04 -2.31
CA VAL A 43 -9.08 -2.50 -1.52
C VAL A 43 -9.16 -1.79 -0.17
N ASN A 44 -8.03 -1.63 0.55
CA ASN A 44 -8.04 -0.93 1.82
C ASN A 44 -8.34 0.57 1.64
N LEU A 45 -7.79 1.23 0.61
CA LEU A 45 -8.17 2.62 0.31
C LEU A 45 -9.66 2.79 0.02
N THR A 46 -10.26 1.86 -0.72
CA THR A 46 -11.71 1.86 -0.97
C THR A 46 -12.49 1.78 0.33
N LYS A 47 -12.10 0.89 1.25
CA LYS A 47 -12.77 0.79 2.55
C LYS A 47 -12.60 2.04 3.40
N VAL A 48 -11.43 2.70 3.35
CA VAL A 48 -11.24 3.98 4.03
C VAL A 48 -12.23 5.02 3.53
N ILE A 49 -12.45 5.11 2.21
CA ILE A 49 -13.46 6.01 1.63
C ILE A 49 -14.87 5.65 2.12
N GLU A 50 -15.22 4.36 2.10
CA GLU A 50 -16.51 3.88 2.62
C GLU A 50 -16.70 4.20 4.11
N ASP A 51 -15.65 4.08 4.91
CA ASP A 51 -15.66 4.40 6.34
C ASP A 51 -15.75 5.90 6.59
N ILE A 52 -15.13 6.74 5.75
CA ILE A 52 -15.30 8.19 5.78
C ILE A 52 -16.76 8.54 5.46
N ASP A 53 -17.32 7.97 4.39
CA ASP A 53 -18.73 8.18 4.04
C ASP A 53 -19.66 7.70 5.17
N SER A 54 -19.31 6.59 5.82
CA SER A 54 -20.01 6.07 6.99
C SER A 54 -19.90 6.97 8.22
N TYR A 55 -18.74 7.60 8.45
CA TYR A 55 -18.51 8.57 9.53
C TYR A 55 -19.35 9.83 9.33
N LYS A 56 -19.43 10.32 8.09
CA LYS A 56 -20.13 11.56 7.72
C LYS A 56 -21.65 11.41 7.74
N ASN A 57 -22.16 10.30 7.21
CA ASN A 57 -23.60 10.07 7.03
C ASN A 57 -24.24 9.29 8.18
N GLY A 58 -23.44 8.75 9.10
CA GLY A 58 -23.93 7.96 10.22
C GLY A 58 -24.50 8.82 11.35
N GLU A 59 -25.58 8.35 11.97
CA GLU A 59 -26.05 8.87 13.26
C GLU A 59 -25.30 8.15 14.39
N GLY A 60 -24.60 8.91 15.24
CA GLY A 60 -23.91 8.40 16.43
C GLY A 60 -22.65 7.55 16.15
N ASP A 61 -21.97 7.18 17.24
CA ASP A 61 -20.76 6.34 17.26
C ASP A 61 -19.60 6.85 16.39
N HIS A 62 -19.44 8.18 16.26
CA HIS A 62 -18.37 8.80 15.47
C HIS A 62 -16.98 8.32 15.89
N ASP A 63 -16.73 8.08 17.18
CA ASP A 63 -15.45 7.54 17.64
C ASP A 63 -15.16 6.15 17.09
N LEU A 64 -16.16 5.24 17.11
CA LEU A 64 -16.02 3.91 16.53
C LEU A 64 -15.81 3.99 15.02
N ARG A 65 -16.59 4.82 14.33
CA ARG A 65 -16.47 5.01 12.88
C ARG A 65 -15.09 5.57 12.51
N TYR A 66 -14.56 6.50 13.31
CA TYR A 66 -13.22 7.05 13.11
C TYR A 66 -12.13 5.99 13.35
N MET A 67 -12.29 5.12 14.36
CA MET A 67 -11.36 4.00 14.57
C MET A 67 -11.31 3.04 13.38
N ARG A 68 -12.42 2.84 12.65
CA ARG A 68 -12.39 2.03 11.42
C ARG A 68 -11.58 2.70 10.31
N ILE A 69 -11.74 4.02 10.11
CA ILE A 69 -10.89 4.81 9.20
C ILE A 69 -9.40 4.60 9.55
N VAL A 70 -9.02 4.70 10.82
CA VAL A 70 -7.64 4.48 11.28
C VAL A 70 -7.17 3.05 10.99
N SER A 71 -8.02 2.05 11.24
CA SER A 71 -7.74 0.64 11.00
C SER A 71 -7.47 0.37 9.53
N ASP A 72 -8.36 0.81 8.64
CA ASP A 72 -8.25 0.52 7.22
C ASP A 72 -7.14 1.34 6.55
N MET A 73 -6.84 2.55 7.05
CA MET A 73 -5.63 3.29 6.69
C MET A 73 -4.35 2.56 7.12
N SER A 74 -4.37 1.88 8.26
CA SER A 74 -3.23 1.06 8.70
C SER A 74 -3.07 -0.19 7.81
N GLY A 75 -4.18 -0.78 7.36
CA GLY A 75 -4.21 -1.83 6.35
C GLY A 75 -3.60 -1.38 5.02
N ALA A 76 -4.03 -0.22 4.51
CA ALA A 76 -3.47 0.37 3.30
C ALA A 76 -1.96 0.65 3.44
N ASN A 77 -1.53 1.25 4.55
CA ASN A 77 -0.11 1.54 4.81
C ASN A 77 0.74 0.27 4.84
N SER A 78 0.23 -0.81 5.42
CA SER A 78 0.93 -2.10 5.49
C SER A 78 1.18 -2.68 4.09
N PHE A 79 0.21 -2.58 3.18
CA PHE A 79 0.42 -3.01 1.79
C PHE A 79 1.28 -2.02 1.00
N ALA A 80 1.14 -0.70 1.21
CA ALA A 80 2.01 0.30 0.59
C ALA A 80 3.49 0.04 0.91
N PHE A 81 3.81 -0.38 2.14
CA PHE A 81 5.16 -0.78 2.56
C PHE A 81 5.72 -1.99 1.79
N LEU A 82 4.86 -2.93 1.36
CA LEU A 82 5.27 -4.17 0.69
C LEU A 82 5.41 -4.02 -0.84
N ILE A 83 4.91 -2.92 -1.41
CA ILE A 83 4.93 -2.70 -2.85
C ILE A 83 6.33 -2.23 -3.28
N ASP A 84 6.92 -2.93 -4.24
CA ASP A 84 8.21 -2.60 -4.81
C ASP A 84 8.14 -1.28 -5.62
N LYS A 85 9.22 -0.49 -5.54
CA LYS A 85 9.38 0.82 -6.19
C LYS A 85 8.22 1.79 -5.89
N PHE A 86 7.80 1.84 -4.62
CA PHE A 86 6.68 2.67 -4.16
C PHE A 86 7.07 3.73 -3.13
N ASN A 87 8.37 3.95 -2.89
CA ASN A 87 8.91 4.71 -1.76
C ASN A 87 8.27 6.09 -1.55
N ASP A 88 8.16 6.92 -2.59
CA ASP A 88 7.63 8.28 -2.43
C ASP A 88 6.14 8.26 -2.03
N LYS A 89 5.36 7.39 -2.68
CA LYS A 89 3.94 7.16 -2.38
C LYS A 89 3.74 6.55 -1.00
N GLN A 90 4.62 5.63 -0.62
CA GLN A 90 4.64 4.99 0.69
C GLN A 90 4.88 6.01 1.81
N ILE A 91 5.80 6.97 1.62
CA ILE A 91 6.03 8.03 2.61
C ILE A 91 4.74 8.82 2.84
N ILE A 92 4.08 9.25 1.77
CA ILE A 92 2.84 10.03 1.85
C ILE A 92 1.74 9.24 2.57
N ILE A 93 1.52 7.97 2.20
CA ILE A 93 0.51 7.13 2.85
C ILE A 93 0.86 6.91 4.33
N ASN A 94 2.12 6.66 4.66
CA ASN A 94 2.55 6.48 6.04
C ASN A 94 2.36 7.74 6.88
N GLU A 95 2.66 8.92 6.33
CA GLU A 95 2.41 10.19 7.00
C GLU A 95 0.92 10.46 7.16
N LEU A 96 0.10 10.16 6.15
CA LEU A 96 -1.35 10.28 6.21
C LEU A 96 -1.92 9.38 7.31
N THR A 97 -1.58 8.08 7.31
CA THR A 97 -1.97 7.14 8.38
C THR A 97 -1.52 7.63 9.75
N THR A 98 -0.29 8.14 9.86
CA THR A 98 0.22 8.68 11.13
C THR A 98 -0.58 9.90 11.59
N CYS A 99 -0.95 10.78 10.67
CA CYS A 99 -1.76 11.95 10.99
C CYS A 99 -3.17 11.55 11.44
N THR A 100 -3.83 10.64 10.70
CA THR A 100 -5.15 10.09 11.08
C THR A 100 -5.12 9.47 12.47
N MET A 101 -4.04 8.80 12.85
CA MET A 101 -3.93 8.17 14.17
C MET A 101 -3.58 9.17 15.29
N LYS A 102 -2.63 10.08 15.06
CA LYS A 102 -2.06 10.94 16.12
C LYS A 102 -2.79 12.27 16.32
N TYR A 103 -3.44 12.79 15.29
CA TYR A 103 -4.10 14.10 15.31
C TYR A 103 -5.59 13.96 14.92
N PRO A 104 -6.37 13.14 15.65
CA PRO A 104 -7.73 12.81 15.25
C PRO A 104 -8.63 14.05 15.16
N GLU A 105 -8.52 15.00 16.08
CA GLU A 105 -9.34 16.22 16.08
C GLU A 105 -9.13 17.06 14.81
N GLN A 106 -7.87 17.25 14.39
CA GLN A 106 -7.56 18.00 13.16
C GLN A 106 -7.93 17.23 11.89
N MET A 107 -7.82 15.90 11.93
CA MET A 107 -8.08 15.03 10.77
C MET A 107 -9.57 14.78 10.55
N LYS A 108 -10.40 14.79 11.60
CA LYS A 108 -11.88 14.75 11.48
C LYS A 108 -12.42 15.89 10.62
N GLU A 109 -11.79 17.07 10.69
CA GLU A 109 -12.15 18.24 9.88
C GLU A 109 -11.70 18.12 8.41
N LYS A 110 -10.76 17.21 8.11
CA LYS A 110 -10.11 17.04 6.80
C LYS A 110 -10.53 15.76 6.08
N LEU A 111 -11.56 15.07 6.58
CA LEU A 111 -12.01 13.80 6.03
C LEU A 111 -12.50 13.94 4.57
N ASP A 112 -13.11 15.06 4.20
CA ASP A 112 -13.59 15.27 2.83
C ASP A 112 -12.41 15.41 1.85
N ASP A 113 -11.38 16.19 2.21
CA ASP A 113 -10.16 16.34 1.41
C ASP A 113 -9.39 15.01 1.32
N MET A 114 -9.28 14.29 2.44
CA MET A 114 -8.68 12.97 2.48
C MET A 114 -9.43 11.99 1.58
N ARG A 115 -10.76 11.95 1.64
CA ARG A 115 -11.61 11.10 0.80
C ARG A 115 -11.39 11.39 -0.68
N GLN A 116 -11.32 12.67 -1.06
CA GLN A 116 -11.05 13.06 -2.45
C GLN A 116 -9.67 12.58 -2.90
N ALA A 117 -8.62 12.85 -2.13
CA ALA A 117 -7.26 12.42 -2.44
C ALA A 117 -7.16 10.90 -2.62
N LEU A 118 -7.79 10.13 -1.73
CA LEU A 118 -7.83 8.67 -1.84
C LEU A 118 -8.63 8.19 -3.07
N SER A 119 -9.70 8.89 -3.43
CA SER A 119 -10.48 8.58 -4.64
C SER A 119 -9.62 8.79 -5.89
N ASP A 120 -8.93 9.92 -5.97
CA ASP A 120 -8.02 10.25 -7.06
C ASP A 120 -6.86 9.24 -7.17
N ILE A 121 -6.35 8.74 -6.03
CA ILE A 121 -5.36 7.65 -6.02
C ILE A 121 -5.93 6.36 -6.63
N LEU A 122 -7.19 6.01 -6.31
CA LEU A 122 -7.82 4.79 -6.82
C LEU A 122 -8.09 4.87 -8.31
N ASP A 123 -8.51 6.03 -8.78
CA ASP A 123 -8.77 6.37 -10.18
C ASP A 123 -7.47 6.56 -10.99
N ASP A 124 -6.31 6.34 -10.37
CA ASP A 124 -4.98 6.50 -10.97
C ASP A 124 -4.76 7.91 -11.56
N VAL A 125 -5.35 8.94 -10.94
CA VAL A 125 -5.16 10.35 -11.29
C VAL A 125 -3.84 10.83 -10.69
N ASP A 126 -3.00 11.47 -11.52
CA ASP A 126 -1.63 11.87 -11.15
C ASP A 126 -1.56 12.70 -9.85
N LYS A 127 -2.57 13.54 -9.59
CA LYS A 127 -2.60 14.46 -8.44
C LYS A 127 -2.99 13.85 -7.10
N GLY A 128 -3.52 12.62 -7.06
CA GLY A 128 -4.10 12.06 -5.82
C GLY A 128 -3.09 11.96 -4.65
N TYR A 129 -1.84 11.61 -4.93
CA TYR A 129 -0.78 11.59 -3.91
C TYR A 129 -0.33 12.99 -3.48
N GLU A 130 -0.36 13.97 -4.39
CA GLU A 130 -0.05 15.36 -4.07
C GLU A 130 -1.12 15.95 -3.15
N GLU A 131 -2.39 15.64 -3.42
CA GLU A 131 -3.53 16.02 -2.57
C GLU A 131 -3.44 15.37 -1.19
N ALA A 132 -3.10 14.08 -1.12
CA ALA A 132 -2.87 13.39 0.15
C ALA A 132 -1.72 14.05 0.95
N ALA A 133 -0.63 14.44 0.27
CA ALA A 133 0.47 15.16 0.89
C ALA A 133 0.06 16.57 1.37
N ALA A 134 -0.85 17.25 0.66
CA ALA A 134 -1.40 18.53 1.07
C ALA A 134 -2.24 18.40 2.35
N VAL A 135 -3.07 17.35 2.46
CA VAL A 135 -3.80 17.04 3.71
C VAL A 135 -2.83 16.87 4.87
N VAL A 136 -1.79 16.06 4.71
CA VAL A 136 -0.74 15.86 5.73
C VAL A 136 -0.04 17.17 6.12
N SER A 137 0.25 18.03 5.14
CA SER A 137 0.96 19.29 5.36
C SER A 137 0.10 20.33 6.08
N SER A 138 -1.24 20.21 5.99
CA SER A 138 -2.19 21.09 6.66
C SER A 138 -2.38 20.78 8.16
N VAL A 139 -1.86 19.65 8.63
CA VAL A 139 -1.92 19.26 10.05
C VAL A 139 -0.82 19.99 10.81
N ASP A 140 -1.20 20.72 11.88
CA ASP A 140 -0.22 21.28 12.81
C ASP A 140 0.35 20.15 13.68
N LYS A 141 1.54 19.70 13.31
CA LYS A 141 2.29 18.63 13.98
C LYS A 141 3.01 19.11 15.26
N LYS A 142 3.08 20.42 15.50
CA LYS A 142 3.83 21.04 16.60
C LYS A 142 2.94 21.47 17.77
N GLY A 143 1.63 21.55 17.58
CA GLY A 143 0.66 21.87 18.64
C GLY A 143 0.35 20.65 19.53
N TYR A 144 0.93 20.65 20.74
CA TYR A 144 0.42 19.89 21.89
C TYR A 144 -0.38 20.83 22.79
#